data_AF-A0A7C7S5E1-F1
#
_entry.id   AF-A0A7C7S5E1-F1
#
_cell.length_a   1.000
_cell.length_b   1.000
_cell.length_c   1.000
_cell.angle_alpha   90.00
_cell.angle_beta   90.00
_cell.angle_gamma   90.00
#
_symmetry.space_group_name_H-M   'P 1'
#
loop_
_entity.id
_entity.type
_entity.pdbx_description
1 polymer ?
#
loop_
_entity_poly.entity_id
_entity_poly.type
_entity_poly.pdbx_seq_one_letter_code
_entity_poly.pdbx_strand_id
1 'polypeptide(L)' 'MSEPDLDLEAMLERFRERAKAVRTRTLPPVGGEERQRFIDQAQHDFQDFAIIGDAEASLDEGILTLRIDLGGTSGG' A
#
# COMPACT_ATOMS: atom_id res chain seq x y z
N MET A 1 -16.51 17.39 -21.56
CA MET A 1 -15.27 17.12 -20.81
C MET A 1 -15.25 15.63 -20.61
N SER A 2 -14.33 14.89 -21.24
CA SER A 2 -14.16 13.47 -20.92
C SER A 2 -13.77 13.36 -19.46
N GLU A 3 -14.42 12.48 -18.71
CA GLU A 3 -13.97 12.13 -17.36
C GLU A 3 -12.50 11.69 -17.44
N PRO A 4 -11.65 12.12 -16.50
CA PRO A 4 -10.29 11.62 -16.45
C PRO A 4 -10.36 10.11 -16.28
N ASP A 5 -9.88 9.38 -17.29
CA ASP A 5 -9.77 7.92 -17.22
C ASP A 5 -8.91 7.56 -15.99
N LEU A 6 -9.38 6.60 -15.20
CA LEU A 6 -8.74 6.24 -13.96
C LEU A 6 -7.48 5.43 -14.28
N ASP A 7 -6.32 6.09 -14.20
CA ASP A 7 -5.02 5.42 -14.40
C ASP A 7 -4.70 4.47 -13.24
N LEU A 8 -5.06 3.19 -13.44
CA LEU A 8 -4.88 2.12 -12.46
C LEU A 8 -3.40 1.80 -12.24
N GLU A 9 -2.58 1.79 -13.28
CA GLU A 9 -1.15 1.51 -13.16
C GLU A 9 -0.45 2.60 -12.35
N ALA A 10 -0.72 3.87 -12.65
CA ALA A 10 -0.20 4.98 -11.88
C ALA A 10 -0.72 4.95 -10.43
N MET A 11 -1.96 4.49 -10.21
CA MET A 11 -2.48 4.29 -8.85
C MET A 11 -1.68 3.24 -8.09
N LEU A 12 -1.46 2.06 -8.67
CA LEU A 12 -0.69 0.98 -8.05
C LEU A 12 0.75 1.44 -7.76
N GLU A 13 1.40 2.16 -8.69
CA GLU A 13 2.76 2.67 -8.46
C GLU A 13 2.80 3.65 -7.28
N ARG A 14 1.84 4.57 -7.15
CA ARG A 14 1.76 5.47 -5.98
C ARG A 14 1.61 4.70 -4.65
N PHE A 15 1.00 3.51 -4.64
CA PHE A 15 0.95 2.66 -3.45
C PHE A 15 2.28 1.95 -3.19
N ARG A 16 2.97 1.46 -4.24
CA ARG A 16 4.32 0.90 -4.13
C ARG A 16 5.33 1.91 -3.60
N GLU A 17 5.28 3.15 -4.08
CA GLU A 17 6.10 4.25 -3.60
C GLU A 17 5.85 4.56 -2.13
N ARG A 18 4.57 4.58 -1.69
CA ARG A 18 4.23 4.78 -0.28
C ARG A 18 4.74 3.65 0.61
N ALA A 19 4.61 2.39 0.18
CA ALA A 19 5.18 1.26 0.91
C ALA A 19 6.71 1.39 1.08
N LYS A 20 7.42 1.80 0.02
CA LYS A 20 8.87 2.10 0.10
C LYS A 20 9.16 3.25 1.07
N ALA A 21 8.37 4.33 1.03
CA ALA A 21 8.55 5.51 1.88
C ALA A 21 8.33 5.21 3.38
N VAL A 22 7.39 4.33 3.73
CA VAL A 22 7.18 3.94 5.14
C VAL A 22 8.42 3.26 5.73
N ARG A 23 9.13 2.44 4.94
CA ARG A 23 10.36 1.77 5.38
C ARG A 23 11.54 2.73 5.56
N THR A 24 11.58 3.83 4.81
CA THR A 24 12.70 4.78 4.83
C THR A 24 12.47 5.98 5.74
N ARG A 25 11.26 6.17 6.27
CA ARG A 25 10.96 7.31 7.15
C ARG A 25 11.73 7.20 8.47
N THR A 26 12.33 8.28 8.90
CA THR A 26 12.89 8.40 10.25
C THR A 26 11.77 8.43 11.27
N LEU A 27 11.89 7.63 12.34
CA LEU A 27 10.93 7.69 13.44
C LEU A 27 11.04 9.04 14.16
N PRO A 28 9.90 9.66 14.56
CA PRO A 28 9.93 10.85 15.40
C PRO A 28 10.74 10.61 16.67
N PRO A 29 11.40 11.64 17.23
CA PRO A 29 12.17 11.53 18.46
C PRO A 29 11.25 11.47 19.69
N VAL A 30 10.41 10.45 19.76
CA VAL A 30 9.47 10.16 20.86
C VAL A 30 9.95 8.98 21.70
N GLY A 31 9.61 8.97 22.99
CA GLY A 31 10.01 7.94 23.94
C GLY A 31 8.85 7.02 24.34
N GLY A 32 9.18 5.92 25.03
CA GLY A 32 8.20 5.05 25.68
C GLY A 32 7.10 4.50 24.78
N GLU A 33 5.87 4.46 25.30
CA GLU A 33 4.69 3.89 24.62
C GLU A 33 4.29 4.62 23.34
N GLU A 34 4.61 5.91 23.23
CA GLU A 34 4.32 6.69 22.03
C GLU A 34 5.18 6.21 20.86
N ARG A 35 6.46 5.89 21.11
CA ARG A 35 7.36 5.33 20.09
C ARG A 35 6.83 4.01 19.54
N GLN A 36 6.30 3.15 20.40
CA GLN A 36 5.74 1.86 19.97
C GLN A 36 4.53 2.07 19.06
N ARG A 37 3.63 3.00 19.39
CA ARG A 37 2.47 3.34 18.54
C ARG A 37 2.89 3.79 17.13
N PHE A 38 3.97 4.58 17.01
CA PHE A 38 4.48 4.96 15.69
C PHE A 38 5.06 3.81 14.88
N ILE A 39 5.63 2.81 15.57
CA ILE A 39 6.16 1.58 14.95
C ILE A 39 5.00 0.70 14.48
N ASP A 40 3.99 0.50 15.32
CA ASP A 40 2.82 -0.33 14.98
C ASP A 40 2.04 0.31 13.82
N GLN A 41 1.85 1.64 13.85
CA GLN A 41 1.25 2.37 12.74
C GLN A 41 2.06 2.20 11.46
N ALA A 42 3.40 2.31 11.52
CA ALA A 42 4.24 2.12 10.35
C ALA A 42 4.13 0.69 9.78
N GLN A 43 3.98 -0.32 10.64
CA GLN A 43 3.80 -1.70 10.19
C GLN A 43 2.48 -1.89 9.45
N HIS A 44 1.37 -1.37 10.00
CA HIS A 44 0.07 -1.42 9.35
C HIS A 44 0.08 -0.66 8.02
N ASP A 45 0.60 0.59 8.02
CA ASP A 45 0.71 1.40 6.81
C ASP A 45 1.52 0.67 5.72
N PHE A 46 2.66 0.07 6.11
CA PHE A 46 3.49 -0.68 5.18
C PHE A 46 2.73 -1.87 4.59
N GLN A 47 2.08 -2.67 5.43
CA GLN A 47 1.32 -3.83 5.01
C GLN A 47 0.21 -3.44 4.02
N ASP A 48 -0.60 -2.44 4.38
CA ASP A 48 -1.73 -2.00 3.55
C ASP A 48 -1.27 -1.45 2.20
N PHE A 49 -0.22 -0.62 2.19
CA PHE A 49 0.32 -0.09 0.94
C PHE A 49 0.97 -1.16 0.07
N ALA A 50 1.64 -2.15 0.69
CA ALA A 50 2.22 -3.27 -0.05
C ALA A 50 1.14 -4.15 -0.69
N ILE A 51 0.08 -4.49 0.05
CA ILE A 51 -1.05 -5.30 -0.45
C ILE A 51 -1.71 -4.62 -1.65
N ILE A 52 -2.03 -3.33 -1.53
CA ILE A 52 -2.69 -2.60 -2.62
C ILE A 52 -1.73 -2.38 -3.79
N GLY A 53 -0.47 -2.06 -3.53
CA GLY A 53 0.53 -1.81 -4.57
C GLY A 53 0.83 -3.05 -5.43
N ASP A 54 0.75 -4.24 -4.85
CA ASP A 54 0.99 -5.52 -5.54
C ASP A 54 -0.26 -6.13 -6.20
N ALA A 55 -1.43 -5.51 -6.01
CA ALA A 55 -2.67 -6.00 -6.57
C ALA A 55 -2.69 -5.94 -8.11
N GLU A 56 -3.39 -6.89 -8.73
CA GLU A 56 -3.86 -6.76 -10.10
C GLU A 56 -5.15 -5.93 -10.11
N ALA A 57 -5.19 -4.85 -10.88
CA ALA A 57 -6.34 -3.95 -10.97
C ALA A 57 -7.11 -4.12 -12.29
N SER A 58 -8.43 -4.14 -12.22
CA SER A 58 -9.31 -4.07 -13.39
C SER A 58 -10.51 -3.17 -13.10
N LEU A 59 -10.90 -2.36 -14.09
CA LEU A 59 -12.09 -1.51 -14.03
C LEU A 59 -13.10 -1.99 -15.08
N ASP A 60 -14.25 -2.49 -14.63
CA ASP A 60 -15.32 -3.01 -15.49
C ASP A 60 -16.66 -2.49 -14.98
N GLU A 61 -17.50 -1.95 -15.88
CA GLU A 61 -18.82 -1.36 -15.55
C GLU A 61 -18.82 -0.37 -14.37
N GLY A 62 -17.71 0.38 -14.19
CA GLY A 62 -17.53 1.31 -13.07
C GLY A 62 -17.11 0.67 -11.74
N ILE A 63 -16.80 -0.63 -11.74
CA ILE A 63 -16.35 -1.39 -10.58
C ILE A 63 -14.85 -1.61 -10.68
N LEU A 64 -14.09 -1.04 -9.73
CA LEU A 64 -12.68 -1.35 -9.55
C LEU A 64 -12.54 -2.64 -8.73
N THR A 65 -11.95 -3.67 -9.34
CA THR A 65 -11.54 -4.90 -8.65
C THR A 65 -10.03 -4.88 -8.45
N LEU A 66 -9.60 -5.10 -7.21
CA LEU A 66 -8.21 -5.38 -6.87
C LEU A 66 -8.11 -6.86 -6.49
N ARG A 67 -7.37 -7.63 -7.27
CA ARG A 67 -7.08 -9.05 -6.99
C ARG A 67 -5.70 -9.14 -6.36
N ILE A 68 -5.64 -9.79 -5.21
CA ILE A 68 -4.40 -10.04 -4.48
C ILE A 68 -4.30 -11.54 -4.25
N ASP A 69 -3.17 -12.13 -4.66
CA ASP A 69 -2.83 -13.50 -4.30
C ASP A 69 -2.17 -13.53 -2.92
N LEU A 70 -2.83 -14.18 -1.96
CA LEU A 70 -2.30 -14.37 -0.60
C LEU A 70 -1.64 -15.74 -0.42
N GLY A 71 -1.67 -16.60 -1.45
CA GLY A 71 -1.20 -17.98 -1.41
C GLY A 71 0.31 -18.17 -1.62
N GLY A 72 1.05 -17.11 -1.99
CA GLY A 72 2.45 -17.18 -2.40
C GLY A 72 3.51 -17.33 -1.30
N THR A 73 3.15 -17.50 -0.02
CA THR A 73 4.14 -17.76 1.07
C THR A 73 4.12 -19.22 1.54
N SER A 74 4.09 -20.16 0.60
CA SER A 74 4.47 -21.55 0.87
C SER A 74 5.54 -22.01 -0.13
N GLY A 75 6.71 -21.38 -0.10
CA GLY A 75 7.89 -21.85 -0.83
C GLY A 75 9.04 -20.85 -0.85
N GLY A 76 9.97 -20.94 0.11
CA GLY A 76 11.21 -20.17 0.18
C GLY A 76 11.76 -20.06 1.60
#